data_AF-A0A0A3IP44-F1
#
_entry.id   AF-A0A0A3IP44-F1
#
_cell.length_a   1.000
_cell.length_b   1.000
_cell.length_c   1.000
_cell.angle_alpha   90.00
_cell.angle_beta   90.00
_cell.angle_gamma   90.00
#
_symmetry.space_group_name_H-M   'P 1'
#
loop_
_entity.id
_entity.type
_entity.pdbx_description
1 polymer ?
#
loop_
_entity_poly.entity_id
_entity_poly.type
_entity_poly.pdbx_seq_one_letter_code
_entity_poly.pdbx_strand_id
1 'polypeptide(L)'
;MNRSKVIALAATASLMTASVIIPVSVDAHPGDGRSGSYKFKDVNEGYTHSSSIYKLANRQVIKGYKDGTFRPNEQVTRGQVASIITSILNINPINIPNPGFTDVTVANSHYNGIAALAKAGVLNGYGDKSFRPNAPLTRGQMAKVLVKAFQFKETASANTPFTDVNNSEYSNCINTLYELGITRGTSKSTFSPDIPVKRGQLASFVLRCEDISKK
;
A
#
# COMPACT_ATOMS: atom_id res chain seq x y z
N MET A 1 12.47 -5.57 -28.39
CA MET A 1 11.46 -6.62 -28.64
C MET A 1 10.15 -6.14 -28.03
N ASN A 2 9.20 -5.89 -28.92
CA ASN A 2 7.87 -5.26 -28.75
C ASN A 2 6.95 -6.21 -27.92
N ARG A 3 5.93 -5.86 -27.13
CA ARG A 3 4.83 -4.88 -27.31
C ARG A 3 4.12 -4.62 -25.97
N SER A 4 4.06 -3.36 -25.53
CA SER A 4 3.04 -2.90 -24.57
C SER A 4 1.71 -2.77 -25.31
N LYS A 5 0.70 -3.56 -24.97
CA LYS A 5 -0.66 -3.39 -25.48
C LYS A 5 -1.40 -2.38 -24.57
N VAL A 6 -1.44 -1.12 -25.00
CA VAL A 6 -2.32 -0.09 -24.44
C VAL A 6 -3.59 -0.06 -25.28
N ILE A 7 -4.75 -0.27 -24.65
CA ILE A 7 -6.06 -0.11 -25.29
C ILE A 7 -6.53 1.31 -24.96
N ALA A 8 -6.59 2.15 -26.00
CA ALA A 8 -7.16 3.50 -25.93
C ALA A 8 -8.64 3.44 -26.33
N LEU A 9 -9.51 4.14 -25.59
CA LEU A 9 -10.90 4.38 -25.98
C LEU A 9 -11.16 5.89 -25.90
N ALA A 10 -11.54 6.48 -27.03
CA ALA A 10 -11.81 7.90 -27.20
C ALA A 10 -13.22 8.27 -26.72
N ALA A 11 -13.39 9.47 -26.17
CA ALA A 11 -14.69 10.11 -25.95
C ALA A 11 -14.62 11.59 -26.37
N THR A 12 -15.62 12.00 -27.15
CA THR A 12 -15.75 13.28 -27.85
C THR A 12 -16.13 14.46 -26.93
N ALA A 13 -15.66 15.65 -27.28
CA ALA A 13 -15.89 16.91 -26.58
C ALA A 13 -17.28 17.52 -26.87
N SER A 14 -17.79 18.33 -25.93
CA SER A 14 -18.85 19.32 -26.16
C SER A 14 -18.53 20.59 -25.39
N LEU A 15 -18.62 21.73 -26.07
CA LEU A 15 -18.39 23.09 -25.57
C LEU A 15 -19.60 23.60 -24.77
N MET A 16 -19.36 24.24 -23.63
CA MET A 16 -20.28 25.20 -23.00
C MET A 16 -19.50 26.36 -22.39
N THR A 17 -20.20 27.48 -22.27
CA THR A 17 -19.79 28.89 -22.28
C THR A 17 -19.03 29.39 -21.04
N ALA A 18 -18.36 30.54 -21.23
CA ALA A 18 -17.67 31.29 -20.18
C ALA A 18 -18.63 31.93 -19.17
N SER A 19 -18.28 31.89 -17.88
CA SER A 19 -18.86 32.73 -16.84
C SER A 19 -17.85 32.98 -15.70
N VAL A 20 -17.91 34.21 -15.20
CA VAL A 20 -17.11 34.94 -14.20
C VAL A 20 -16.36 34.08 -13.15
N ILE A 21 -15.05 34.31 -13.01
CA ILE A 21 -14.21 33.72 -11.98
C ILE A 21 -14.34 34.52 -10.68
N ILE A 22 -14.91 33.90 -9.66
CA ILE A 22 -14.70 34.28 -8.26
C ILE A 22 -13.51 33.44 -7.78
N PRO A 23 -12.48 33.98 -7.10
CA PRO A 23 -11.45 33.14 -6.50
C PRO A 23 -12.06 32.40 -5.29
N VAL A 24 -12.67 31.25 -5.54
CA VAL A 24 -12.84 30.21 -4.52
C VAL A 24 -11.45 29.65 -4.24
N SER A 25 -11.03 29.69 -2.98
CA SER A 25 -9.87 28.92 -2.54
C SER A 25 -10.15 27.45 -2.80
N VAL A 26 -9.43 26.87 -3.77
CA VAL A 26 -9.61 25.49 -4.19
C VAL A 26 -9.07 24.57 -3.10
N ASP A 27 -9.97 24.09 -2.25
CA ASP A 27 -9.69 22.92 -1.42
C ASP A 27 -9.50 21.71 -2.34
N ALA A 28 -8.32 21.10 -2.25
CA ALA A 28 -7.85 20.05 -3.13
C ALA A 28 -8.84 18.85 -3.19
N HIS A 29 -9.47 18.68 -4.36
CA HIS A 29 -10.22 17.49 -4.73
C HIS A 29 -9.33 16.59 -5.61
N PRO A 30 -9.25 15.28 -5.39
CA PRO A 30 -8.39 14.41 -6.18
C PRO A 30 -9.08 14.05 -7.50
N GLY A 31 -8.53 14.49 -8.64
CA GLY A 31 -9.05 14.07 -9.96
C GLY A 31 -8.63 14.87 -11.18
N ASP A 32 -7.95 16.01 -11.05
CA ASP A 32 -7.42 16.77 -12.18
C ASP A 32 -5.88 16.77 -12.11
N GLY A 33 -5.22 16.41 -13.21
CA GLY A 33 -3.76 16.28 -13.35
C GLY A 33 -2.97 17.58 -13.24
N ARG A 34 -3.33 18.44 -12.29
CA ARG A 34 -2.60 19.65 -11.94
C ARG A 34 -1.58 19.31 -10.85
N SER A 35 -0.34 19.71 -11.11
CA SER A 35 0.82 19.67 -10.20
C SER A 35 0.58 20.54 -8.95
N GLY A 36 -0.38 20.15 -8.12
CA GLY A 36 -0.57 20.65 -6.77
C GLY A 36 0.09 19.67 -5.80
N SER A 37 0.99 20.17 -4.95
CA SER A 37 1.57 19.41 -3.84
C SER A 37 0.43 18.79 -3.02
N TYR A 38 0.35 17.45 -2.96
CA TYR A 38 -0.57 16.79 -2.05
C TYR A 38 -0.25 17.26 -0.64
N LYS A 39 -1.24 17.84 0.06
CA LYS A 39 -1.12 18.22 1.47
C LYS A 39 -2.23 17.57 2.27
N PHE A 40 -1.86 16.92 3.37
CA PHE A 40 -2.81 16.35 4.32
C PHE A 40 -2.83 17.17 5.59
N LYS A 41 -4.03 17.46 6.12
CA LYS A 41 -4.23 18.30 7.32
C LYS A 41 -3.54 17.72 8.57
N ASP A 42 -3.32 16.41 8.60
CA ASP A 42 -2.82 15.64 9.74
C ASP A 42 -1.42 15.02 9.50
N VAL A 43 -0.70 15.47 8.46
CA VAL A 43 0.68 15.04 8.17
C VAL A 43 1.59 16.26 8.14
N ASN A 44 2.20 16.56 9.28
CA ASN A 44 3.23 17.61 9.38
C ASN A 44 4.54 17.15 8.70
N GLU A 45 5.36 18.11 8.25
CA GLU A 45 6.62 17.81 7.55
C GLU A 45 7.65 17.11 8.46
N GLY A 46 7.66 17.41 9.76
CA GLY A 46 8.54 16.78 10.75
C GLY A 46 8.17 15.33 11.12
N TYR A 47 7.01 14.83 10.69
CA TYR A 47 6.58 13.48 10.98
C TYR A 47 7.48 12.49 10.24
N THR A 48 7.99 11.47 10.94
CA THR A 48 9.02 10.55 10.41
C THR A 48 8.64 9.87 9.09
N HIS A 49 7.33 9.71 8.82
CA HIS A 49 6.84 9.08 7.60
C HIS A 49 6.33 10.07 6.54
N SER A 50 6.39 11.39 6.80
CA SER A 50 5.85 12.45 5.93
C SER A 50 6.39 12.36 4.50
N SER A 51 7.71 12.24 4.34
CA SER A 51 8.35 12.15 3.03
C SER A 51 7.86 10.93 2.23
N SER A 52 7.74 9.76 2.88
CA SER A 52 7.22 8.56 2.21
C SER A 52 5.76 8.73 1.81
N ILE A 53 4.95 9.31 2.70
CA ILE A 53 3.53 9.59 2.44
C ILE A 53 3.39 10.49 1.20
N TYR A 54 4.08 11.62 1.17
CA TYR A 54 3.96 12.58 0.06
C TYR A 54 4.52 12.06 -1.26
N LYS A 55 5.65 11.33 -1.25
CA LYS A 55 6.19 10.70 -2.46
C LYS A 55 5.21 9.70 -3.08
N LEU A 56 4.55 8.89 -2.27
CA LEU A 56 3.56 7.92 -2.74
C LEU A 56 2.23 8.58 -3.13
N ALA A 57 1.79 9.61 -2.40
CA ALA A 57 0.56 10.35 -2.69
C ALA A 57 0.65 11.12 -4.01
N ASN A 58 1.77 11.79 -4.27
CA ASN A 58 2.04 12.48 -5.53
C ASN A 58 1.96 11.55 -6.75
N ARG A 59 2.20 10.25 -6.54
CA ARG A 59 2.13 9.20 -7.56
C ARG A 59 0.81 8.41 -7.54
N GLN A 60 -0.16 8.83 -6.73
CA GLN A 60 -1.45 8.16 -6.56
C GLN A 60 -1.39 6.71 -6.06
N VAL A 61 -0.26 6.29 -5.49
CA VAL A 61 -0.10 4.95 -4.90
C VAL A 61 -0.88 4.82 -3.59
N ILE A 62 -0.88 5.89 -2.79
CA ILE A 62 -1.68 5.99 -1.56
C ILE A 62 -2.60 7.20 -1.66
N LYS A 63 -3.75 7.13 -1.00
CA LYS A 63 -4.76 8.19 -0.99
C LYS A 63 -5.18 8.50 0.45
N GLY A 64 -5.51 9.77 0.69
CA GLY A 64 -6.17 10.23 1.91
C GLY A 64 -7.69 10.05 1.84
N TYR A 65 -8.35 10.61 2.84
CA TYR A 65 -9.80 10.61 2.96
C TYR A 65 -10.38 11.92 2.42
N LYS A 66 -11.70 11.92 2.15
CA LYS A 66 -12.41 13.09 1.59
C LYS A 66 -12.36 14.33 2.49
N ASP A 67 -12.09 14.16 3.78
CA ASP A 67 -11.96 15.25 4.77
C ASP A 67 -10.60 15.98 4.70
N GLY A 68 -9.69 15.52 3.82
CA GLY A 68 -8.35 16.08 3.65
C GLY A 68 -7.30 15.47 4.61
N THR A 69 -7.62 14.39 5.32
CA THR A 69 -6.71 13.67 6.21
C THR A 69 -6.07 12.46 5.53
N PHE A 70 -4.89 12.04 5.98
CA PHE A 70 -4.27 10.78 5.61
C PHE A 70 -4.47 9.69 6.67
N ARG A 71 -4.62 10.10 7.93
CA ARG A 71 -4.73 9.29 9.14
C ARG A 71 -3.49 8.41 9.34
N PRO A 72 -2.28 9.01 9.48
CA PRO A 72 -1.02 8.27 9.50
C PRO A 72 -0.87 7.32 10.69
N ASN A 73 -1.60 7.59 11.78
CA ASN A 73 -1.55 6.84 13.03
C ASN A 73 -2.60 5.72 13.12
N GLU A 74 -3.55 5.68 12.19
CA GLU A 74 -4.55 4.61 12.12
C GLU A 74 -3.94 3.31 11.61
N GLN A 75 -4.49 2.19 12.07
CA GLN A 75 -4.09 0.87 11.62
C GLN A 75 -4.48 0.67 10.16
N VAL A 76 -3.61 0.03 9.38
CA VAL A 76 -3.91 -0.30 7.98
C VAL A 76 -4.65 -1.64 7.91
N THR A 77 -5.70 -1.67 7.10
CA THR A 77 -6.48 -2.89 6.89
C THR A 77 -5.88 -3.76 5.80
N ARG A 78 -6.21 -5.06 5.81
CA ARG A 78 -5.80 -6.03 4.78
C ARG A 78 -6.20 -5.60 3.36
N GLY A 79 -7.42 -5.08 3.18
CA GLY A 79 -7.90 -4.57 1.91
C GLY A 79 -7.11 -3.35 1.43
N GLN A 80 -6.80 -2.42 2.34
CA GLN A 80 -5.97 -1.25 2.02
C GLN A 80 -4.55 -1.66 1.61
N VAL A 81 -3.94 -2.62 2.31
CA VAL A 81 -2.63 -3.18 1.91
C VAL A 81 -2.72 -3.77 0.50
N ALA A 82 -3.78 -4.52 0.19
CA ALA A 82 -3.94 -5.11 -1.13
C ALA A 82 -3.94 -4.05 -2.24
N SER A 83 -4.73 -2.99 -2.08
CA SER A 83 -4.76 -1.88 -3.04
C SER A 83 -3.42 -1.15 -3.17
N ILE A 84 -2.73 -0.90 -2.06
CA ILE A 84 -1.45 -0.16 -2.06
C ILE A 84 -0.36 -0.98 -2.76
N ILE A 85 -0.28 -2.28 -2.47
CA ILE A 85 0.71 -3.17 -3.09
C ILE A 85 0.45 -3.32 -4.59
N THR A 86 -0.80 -3.50 -5.03
CA THR A 86 -1.08 -3.55 -6.47
C THR A 86 -0.75 -2.22 -7.16
N SER A 87 -1.06 -1.09 -6.52
CA SER A 87 -0.75 0.24 -7.07
C SER A 87 0.75 0.47 -7.21
N ILE A 88 1.57 0.17 -6.19
CA ILE A 88 3.01 0.41 -6.29
C ILE A 88 3.71 -0.51 -7.30
N LEU A 89 3.21 -1.73 -7.45
CA LEU A 89 3.70 -2.68 -8.45
C LEU A 89 3.13 -2.41 -9.85
N ASN A 90 2.34 -1.34 -10.02
CA ASN A 90 1.65 -0.98 -11.27
C ASN A 90 0.81 -2.13 -11.84
N ILE A 91 0.22 -2.95 -10.96
CA ILE A 91 -0.70 -4.02 -11.34
C ILE A 91 -2.08 -3.38 -11.52
N ASN A 92 -2.60 -3.42 -12.75
CA ASN A 92 -3.94 -2.93 -13.10
C ASN A 92 -4.85 -4.13 -13.40
N PRO A 93 -5.36 -4.84 -12.38
CA PRO A 93 -6.21 -6.00 -12.60
C PRO A 93 -7.58 -5.55 -13.09
N ILE A 94 -7.88 -5.86 -14.35
CA ILE A 94 -9.19 -5.67 -14.97
C ILE A 94 -9.80 -7.05 -15.21
N ASN A 95 -11.11 -7.20 -14.94
CA ASN A 95 -11.85 -8.46 -15.12
C ASN A 95 -11.23 -9.66 -14.39
N ILE A 96 -10.71 -9.44 -13.19
CA ILE A 96 -10.10 -10.50 -12.40
C ILE A 96 -11.18 -11.44 -11.84
N PRO A 97 -11.00 -12.77 -11.94
CA PRO A 97 -11.99 -13.73 -11.42
C PRO A 97 -12.25 -13.54 -9.92
N ASN A 98 -13.44 -13.93 -9.50
CA ASN A 98 -13.81 -13.95 -8.08
C ASN A 98 -12.81 -14.85 -7.31
N PRO A 99 -12.12 -14.32 -6.29
CA PRO A 99 -11.17 -15.10 -5.50
C PRO A 99 -11.83 -16.14 -4.58
N GLY A 100 -13.17 -16.21 -4.53
CA GLY A 100 -13.94 -17.21 -3.79
C GLY A 100 -14.16 -16.89 -2.32
N PHE A 101 -13.88 -15.65 -1.90
CA PHE A 101 -14.07 -15.24 -0.50
C PHE A 101 -15.53 -14.89 -0.21
N THR A 102 -16.04 -15.33 0.94
CA THR A 102 -17.44 -15.14 1.35
C THR A 102 -17.77 -13.69 1.74
N ASP A 103 -16.76 -12.91 2.12
CA ASP A 103 -16.87 -11.54 2.65
C ASP A 103 -16.28 -10.47 1.71
N VAL A 104 -15.95 -10.85 0.46
CA VAL A 104 -15.43 -9.93 -0.56
C VAL A 104 -16.25 -10.08 -1.85
N THR A 105 -17.14 -9.13 -2.08
CA THR A 105 -17.91 -9.01 -3.32
C THR A 105 -17.29 -7.98 -4.25
N VAL A 106 -17.71 -7.95 -5.53
CA VAL A 106 -17.27 -6.94 -6.52
C VAL A 106 -17.56 -5.49 -6.09
N ALA A 107 -18.47 -5.28 -5.14
CA ALA A 107 -18.78 -3.97 -4.57
C ALA A 107 -17.75 -3.50 -3.53
N ASN A 108 -16.87 -4.39 -3.04
CA ASN A 108 -15.80 -4.01 -2.12
C ASN A 108 -14.78 -3.10 -2.84
N SER A 109 -14.48 -1.93 -2.26
CA SER A 109 -13.54 -0.96 -2.83
C SER A 109 -12.12 -1.49 -3.06
N HIS A 110 -11.76 -2.59 -2.40
CA HIS A 110 -10.47 -3.25 -2.51
C HIS A 110 -10.52 -4.55 -3.34
N TYR A 111 -11.68 -4.93 -3.89
CA TYR A 111 -11.92 -6.21 -4.57
C TYR A 111 -10.81 -6.57 -5.58
N ASN A 112 -10.51 -5.66 -6.50
CA ASN A 112 -9.53 -5.87 -7.56
C ASN A 112 -8.13 -6.15 -7.02
N GLY A 113 -7.70 -5.40 -5.99
CA GLY A 113 -6.40 -5.61 -5.35
C GLY A 113 -6.36 -6.93 -4.56
N ILE A 114 -7.43 -7.23 -3.83
CA ILE A 114 -7.59 -8.48 -3.07
C ILE A 114 -7.51 -9.68 -3.99
N ALA A 115 -8.29 -9.69 -5.07
CA ALA A 115 -8.31 -10.78 -6.03
C ALA A 115 -6.95 -10.98 -6.71
N ALA A 116 -6.24 -9.89 -7.03
CA ALA A 116 -4.92 -9.96 -7.65
C ALA A 116 -3.87 -10.57 -6.73
N LEU A 117 -3.80 -10.10 -5.47
CA LEU A 117 -2.83 -10.63 -4.53
C LEU A 117 -3.16 -12.04 -4.05
N ALA A 118 -4.45 -12.40 -3.96
CA ALA A 118 -4.88 -13.77 -3.69
C ALA A 118 -4.47 -14.71 -4.83
N LYS A 119 -4.72 -14.32 -6.09
CA LYS A 119 -4.30 -15.09 -7.28
C LYS A 119 -2.78 -15.26 -7.35
N ALA A 120 -2.03 -14.24 -6.98
CA ALA A 120 -0.56 -14.29 -6.90
C ALA A 120 -0.03 -15.05 -5.66
N GLY A 121 -0.92 -15.50 -4.76
CA GLY A 121 -0.56 -16.13 -3.50
C GLY A 121 0.16 -15.21 -2.50
N VAL A 122 0.18 -13.90 -2.74
CA VAL A 122 0.86 -12.89 -1.91
C VAL A 122 0.08 -12.65 -0.62
N LEU A 123 -1.25 -12.53 -0.72
CA LEU A 123 -2.13 -12.27 0.42
C LEU A 123 -3.36 -13.18 0.31
N ASN A 124 -3.41 -14.19 1.18
CA ASN A 124 -4.47 -15.21 1.16
C ASN A 124 -5.56 -14.91 2.21
N GLY A 125 -6.72 -15.53 2.01
CA GLY A 125 -7.78 -15.61 3.02
C GLY A 125 -7.51 -16.67 4.08
N TYR A 126 -8.51 -16.91 4.91
CA TYR A 126 -8.49 -17.86 6.01
C TYR A 126 -9.19 -19.17 5.61
N GLY A 127 -9.02 -20.22 6.43
CA GLY A 127 -9.60 -21.56 6.15
C GLY A 127 -11.12 -21.59 6.11
N ASP A 128 -11.79 -20.58 6.68
CA ASP A 128 -13.24 -20.38 6.67
C ASP A 128 -13.77 -19.72 5.37
N LYS A 129 -12.91 -19.57 4.36
CA LYS A 129 -13.18 -18.86 3.09
C LYS A 129 -13.43 -17.36 3.25
N SER A 130 -13.10 -16.74 4.38
CA SER A 130 -13.10 -15.28 4.54
C SER A 130 -11.75 -14.67 4.14
N PHE A 131 -11.74 -13.42 3.70
CA PHE A 131 -10.53 -12.62 3.51
C PHE A 131 -10.29 -11.62 4.64
N ARG A 132 -11.36 -11.14 5.28
CA ARG A 132 -11.40 -10.13 6.35
C ARG A 132 -10.77 -8.79 5.89
N PRO A 133 -11.33 -8.12 4.87
CA PRO A 133 -10.72 -6.94 4.24
C PRO A 133 -10.54 -5.75 5.20
N ASN A 134 -11.39 -5.66 6.23
CA ASN A 134 -11.36 -4.59 7.22
C ASN A 134 -10.51 -4.92 8.45
N ALA A 135 -10.03 -6.16 8.58
CA ALA A 135 -9.17 -6.52 9.70
C ALA A 135 -7.78 -5.87 9.55
N PRO A 136 -7.15 -5.44 10.66
CA PRO A 136 -5.81 -4.88 10.63
C PRO A 136 -4.79 -5.94 10.22
N LEU A 137 -3.71 -5.50 9.58
CA LEU A 137 -2.56 -6.36 9.25
C LEU A 137 -1.45 -6.17 10.30
N THR A 138 -0.97 -7.26 10.90
CA THR A 138 0.16 -7.19 11.83
C THR A 138 1.48 -6.94 11.09
N ARG A 139 2.51 -6.50 11.82
CA ARG A 139 3.84 -6.24 11.26
C ARG A 139 4.51 -7.48 10.68
N GLY A 140 4.35 -8.65 11.31
CA GLY A 140 4.84 -9.93 10.80
C GLY A 140 4.14 -10.35 9.51
N GLN A 141 2.81 -10.22 9.47
CA GLN A 141 2.03 -10.48 8.25
C GLN A 141 2.42 -9.53 7.11
N MET A 142 2.62 -8.24 7.42
CA MET A 142 3.12 -7.26 6.45
C MET A 142 4.50 -7.64 5.93
N ALA A 143 5.41 -8.11 6.79
CA ALA A 143 6.74 -8.54 6.35
C ALA A 143 6.65 -9.66 5.29
N LYS A 144 5.83 -10.68 5.56
CA LYS A 144 5.56 -11.76 4.60
C LYS A 144 4.95 -11.26 3.30
N VAL A 145 3.96 -10.36 3.38
CA VAL A 145 3.34 -9.76 2.19
C VAL A 145 4.37 -9.02 1.34
N LEU A 146 5.22 -8.19 1.95
CA LEU A 146 6.21 -7.39 1.21
C LEU A 146 7.26 -8.28 0.55
N VAL A 147 7.82 -9.25 1.27
CA VAL A 147 8.81 -10.19 0.72
C VAL A 147 8.22 -10.95 -0.47
N LYS A 148 6.99 -11.46 -0.36
CA LYS A 148 6.33 -12.18 -1.46
C LYS A 148 5.98 -11.27 -2.62
N ALA A 149 5.45 -10.08 -2.36
CA ALA A 149 5.01 -9.14 -3.39
C ALA A 149 6.16 -8.61 -4.25
N PHE A 150 7.29 -8.30 -3.61
CA PHE A 150 8.49 -7.81 -4.29
C PHE A 150 9.48 -8.94 -4.65
N GLN A 151 9.09 -10.20 -4.42
CA GLN A 151 9.87 -11.40 -4.74
C GLN A 151 11.29 -11.38 -4.16
N PHE A 152 11.45 -10.82 -2.96
CA PHE A 152 12.74 -10.83 -2.27
C PHE A 152 13.11 -12.25 -1.85
N LYS A 153 14.39 -12.59 -1.98
CA LYS A 153 14.91 -13.88 -1.52
C LYS A 153 14.91 -13.90 0.01
N GLU A 154 14.15 -14.84 0.58
CA GLU A 154 14.13 -15.06 2.02
C GLU A 154 15.50 -15.49 2.56
N THR A 155 15.83 -15.03 3.76
CA THR A 155 17.05 -15.39 4.47
C THR A 155 16.71 -16.00 5.82
N ALA A 156 17.31 -17.14 6.14
CA ALA A 156 17.24 -17.74 7.48
C ALA A 156 18.26 -17.13 8.45
N SER A 157 19.14 -16.25 7.95
CA SER A 157 20.14 -15.53 8.74
C SER A 157 19.46 -14.67 9.80
N ALA A 158 19.67 -15.01 11.07
CA ALA A 158 19.14 -14.25 12.20
C ALA A 158 20.08 -13.10 12.62
N ASN A 159 20.74 -12.45 11.66
CA ASN A 159 21.65 -11.32 11.90
C ASN A 159 20.87 -10.01 12.15
N THR A 160 19.88 -10.07 13.03
CA THR A 160 19.09 -8.91 13.44
C THR A 160 19.23 -8.70 14.95
N PRO A 161 19.07 -7.47 15.45
CA PRO A 161 19.07 -7.21 16.89
C PRO A 161 17.73 -7.58 17.55
N PHE A 162 16.76 -8.13 16.80
CA PHE A 162 15.40 -8.31 17.29
C PHE A 162 15.25 -9.57 18.13
N THR A 163 14.98 -9.36 19.42
CA THR A 163 14.82 -10.42 20.42
C THR A 163 13.45 -11.10 20.38
N ASP A 164 12.46 -10.46 19.74
CA ASP A 164 11.06 -10.88 19.66
C ASP A 164 10.68 -11.56 18.32
N VAL A 165 11.67 -12.02 17.54
CA VAL A 165 11.47 -12.58 16.19
C VAL A 165 11.77 -14.09 16.11
N ASN A 166 12.62 -14.62 16.98
CA ASN A 166 13.22 -15.96 16.84
C ASN A 166 12.22 -17.13 16.79
N ASN A 167 11.00 -16.95 17.31
CA ASN A 167 9.93 -17.97 17.30
C ASN A 167 8.75 -17.62 16.40
N SER A 168 8.88 -16.60 15.55
CA SER A 168 7.80 -16.17 14.65
C SER A 168 7.85 -16.93 13.33
N GLU A 169 6.69 -17.36 12.79
CA GLU A 169 6.59 -17.88 11.42
C GLU A 169 7.01 -16.84 10.36
N TYR A 170 7.14 -15.57 10.75
CA TYR A 170 7.56 -14.46 9.91
C TYR A 170 9.06 -14.16 10.00
N SER A 171 9.83 -14.93 10.78
CA SER A 171 11.24 -14.64 11.10
C SER A 171 12.11 -14.41 9.87
N ASN A 172 12.08 -15.34 8.90
CA ASN A 172 12.85 -15.21 7.67
C ASN A 172 12.50 -13.94 6.88
N CYS A 173 11.21 -13.62 6.77
CA CYS A 173 10.75 -12.42 6.08
C CYS A 173 11.20 -11.16 6.82
N ILE A 174 11.12 -11.14 8.15
CA ILE A 174 11.55 -10.00 8.98
C ILE A 174 13.06 -9.80 8.86
N ASN A 175 13.84 -10.88 8.88
CA ASN A 175 15.29 -10.85 8.70
C ASN A 175 15.65 -10.30 7.32
N THR A 176 14.98 -10.76 6.26
CA THR A 176 15.16 -10.23 4.90
C THR A 176 14.88 -8.73 4.84
N LEU A 177 13.77 -8.25 5.42
CA LEU A 177 13.47 -6.82 5.44
C LEU A 177 14.50 -6.02 6.25
N TYR A 178 15.11 -6.61 7.27
CA TYR A 178 16.16 -5.95 8.04
C TYR A 178 17.47 -5.87 7.24
N GLU A 179 17.92 -6.98 6.65
CA GLU A 179 19.13 -7.04 5.83
C GLU A 179 19.05 -6.08 4.62
N LEU A 180 17.87 -5.94 4.01
CA LEU A 180 17.62 -4.99 2.92
C LEU A 180 17.47 -3.53 3.39
N GLY A 181 17.55 -3.26 4.69
CA GLY A 181 17.37 -1.91 5.25
C GLY A 181 15.94 -1.37 5.14
N ILE A 182 14.96 -2.24 4.87
CA ILE A 182 13.54 -1.90 4.74
C ILE A 182 12.91 -1.67 6.13
N THR A 183 13.34 -2.40 7.17
CA THR A 183 12.92 -2.19 8.56
C THR A 183 14.08 -1.81 9.48
N ARG A 184 13.76 -1.08 10.55
CA ARG A 184 14.68 -0.79 11.67
C ARG A 184 14.11 -1.27 13.03
N GLY A 185 13.00 -1.99 13.00
CA GLY A 185 12.26 -2.35 14.21
C GLY A 185 11.41 -1.22 14.77
N THR A 186 10.75 -1.50 15.89
CA THR A 186 10.04 -0.54 16.74
C THR A 186 10.94 0.01 17.84
N SER A 187 11.99 -0.71 18.19
CA SER A 187 13.09 -0.25 19.03
C SER A 187 14.42 -0.78 18.49
N LYS A 188 15.52 -0.51 19.20
CA LYS A 188 16.84 -1.07 18.85
C LYS A 188 16.88 -2.60 18.88
N SER A 189 16.02 -3.25 19.66
CA SER A 189 16.05 -4.71 19.88
C SER A 189 14.69 -5.39 19.72
N THR A 190 13.67 -4.70 19.20
CA THR A 190 12.34 -5.27 18.98
C THR A 190 11.77 -4.91 17.62
N PHE A 191 11.12 -5.89 16.99
CA PHE A 191 10.38 -5.72 15.75
C PHE A 191 8.87 -5.60 15.98
N SER A 192 8.32 -6.21 17.03
CA SER A 192 6.89 -6.27 17.39
C SER A 192 6.01 -6.89 16.30
N PRO A 193 6.21 -8.18 15.96
CA PRO A 193 5.53 -8.84 14.83
C PRO A 193 4.00 -8.89 14.97
N ASP A 194 3.47 -8.96 16.19
CA ASP A 194 2.03 -9.12 16.45
C ASP A 194 1.26 -7.80 16.52
N ILE A 195 1.98 -6.67 16.50
CA ILE A 195 1.36 -5.35 16.55
C ILE A 195 0.86 -4.93 15.15
N PRO A 196 -0.36 -4.41 15.03
CA PRO A 196 -0.87 -3.82 13.80
C PRO A 196 0.02 -2.71 13.23
N VAL A 197 0.17 -2.70 11.90
CA VAL A 197 0.92 -1.68 11.18
C VAL A 197 0.08 -0.41 11.05
N LYS A 198 0.68 0.76 11.30
CA LYS A 198 0.05 2.05 11.03
C LYS A 198 0.18 2.46 9.56
N ARG A 199 -0.77 3.23 9.04
CA ARG A 199 -0.76 3.70 7.63
C ARG A 199 0.51 4.46 7.25
N GLY A 200 1.03 5.32 8.12
CA GLY A 200 2.30 6.03 7.88
C GLY A 200 3.50 5.08 7.81
N GLN A 201 3.53 4.06 8.66
CA GLN A 201 4.60 3.06 8.65
C GLN A 201 4.58 2.27 7.34
N LEU A 202 3.39 1.83 6.89
CA LEU A 202 3.25 1.12 5.62
C LEU A 202 3.81 1.94 4.45
N ALA A 203 3.54 3.25 4.41
CA ALA A 203 4.07 4.13 3.36
C ALA A 203 5.60 4.08 3.29
N SER A 204 6.29 4.11 4.44
CA SER A 204 7.76 3.98 4.46
C SER A 204 8.25 2.60 4.07
N PHE A 205 7.58 1.53 4.53
CA PHE A 205 7.95 0.17 4.15
C PHE A 205 7.86 -0.05 2.64
N VAL A 206 6.72 0.32 2.07
CA VAL A 206 6.40 0.10 0.66
C VAL A 206 7.32 0.93 -0.24
N LEU A 207 7.60 2.20 0.11
CA LEU A 207 8.55 3.02 -0.65
C LEU A 207 9.97 2.42 -0.62
N ARG A 208 10.46 1.97 0.55
CA ARG A 208 11.78 1.33 0.64
C ARG A 208 11.86 0.03 -0.17
N CYS A 209 10.81 -0.78 -0.18
CA CYS A 209 10.77 -2.00 -1.00
C CYS A 209 10.92 -1.66 -2.49
N GLU A 210 10.20 -0.64 -2.96
CA GLU A 210 10.29 -0.17 -4.34
C GLU A 210 11.69 0.37 -4.65
N ASP A 211 12.29 1.17 -3.76
CA ASP A 211 13.64 1.72 -3.94
C ASP A 211 14.70 0.62 -4.03
N ILE A 212 14.55 -0.48 -3.27
CA ILE A 212 15.44 -1.64 -3.35
C ILE A 212 15.25 -2.40 -4.68
N SER A 213 14.02 -2.53 -5.16
CA SER A 213 13.71 -3.30 -6.38
C SER A 213 14.14 -2.61 -7.68
N LYS A 214 14.56 -1.33 -7.60
CA LYS A 214 15.05 -0.55 -8.74
C LYS A 214 16.58 -0.54 -8.86
N LYS A 215 17.30 -1.11 -7.90
CA LYS A 215 18.75 -1.24 -7.90
C LYS A 215 19.16 -2.52 -8.61
#